data_AF-A0A925X8B2-F1
#
_entry.id   AF-A0A925X8B2-F1
#
_cell.length_a   1.000
_cell.length_b   1.000
_cell.length_c   1.000
_cell.angle_alpha   90.00
_cell.angle_beta   90.00
_cell.angle_gamma   90.00
#
_symmetry.space_group_name_H-M   'P 1'
#
loop_
_entity.id
_entity.type
_entity.pdbx_description
1 polymer ?
#
loop_
_entity_poly.entity_id
_entity_poly.type
_entity_poly.pdbx_seq_one_letter_code
_entity_poly.pdbx_strand_id
1 'polypeptide(L)'
;MLIEENKKSASAKEDLGEVIKPVFVTDTTRHDTDDPAIWINSENPEKSLIIGTDKNEDGALYVYDLQGKIVADKVIRNLKRPNNVDIDYGL
;
A
#
# COMPACT_ATOMS: atom_id res chain seq x y z
N MET A 1 -47.94 43.22 -5.50
CA MET A 1 -47.72 42.13 -4.52
C MET A 1 -46.70 41.19 -5.15
N LEU A 2 -45.44 41.37 -4.77
CA LEU A 2 -44.33 40.52 -5.20
C LEU A 2 -44.35 39.26 -4.32
N ILE A 3 -44.29 38.08 -4.92
CA ILE A 3 -44.10 36.82 -4.20
C ILE A 3 -42.68 36.39 -4.54
N GLU A 4 -41.73 36.61 -3.63
CA GLU A 4 -40.39 36.04 -3.72
C GLU A 4 -40.43 34.59 -3.25
N GLU A 5 -40.11 33.66 -4.15
CA GLU A 5 -39.86 32.26 -3.79
C GLU A 5 -38.51 32.16 -3.07
N ASN A 6 -38.57 32.02 -1.75
CA ASN A 6 -37.42 31.64 -0.93
C ASN A 6 -37.05 30.16 -1.21
N LYS A 7 -36.26 29.91 -2.26
CA LYS A 7 -35.54 28.63 -2.42
C LYS A 7 -34.43 28.58 -1.38
N LYS A 8 -34.77 28.08 -0.19
CA LYS A 8 -33.82 27.58 0.79
C LYS A 8 -33.22 26.30 0.21
N SER A 9 -32.12 26.44 -0.54
CA SER A 9 -31.33 25.28 -0.96
C SER A 9 -30.74 24.67 0.32
N ALA A 10 -31.29 23.54 0.73
CA ALA A 10 -30.65 22.67 1.69
C ALA A 10 -29.46 22.06 0.98
N SER A 11 -28.25 22.44 1.38
CA SER A 11 -27.04 21.73 0.99
C SER A 11 -27.16 20.31 1.54
N ALA A 12 -27.45 19.37 0.65
CA ALA A 12 -27.23 17.96 0.92
C ALA A 12 -25.73 17.78 1.14
N LYS A 13 -25.32 17.54 2.39
CA LYS A 13 -24.00 16.99 2.67
C LYS A 13 -23.95 15.65 1.95
N GLU A 14 -23.15 15.54 0.91
CA GLU A 14 -22.78 14.24 0.35
C GLU A 14 -22.11 13.44 1.47
N ASP A 15 -22.73 12.33 1.83
CA ASP A 15 -22.10 11.32 2.68
C ASP A 15 -21.07 10.59 1.82
N LEU A 16 -19.84 11.10 1.82
CA LEU A 16 -18.71 10.54 1.07
C LEU A 16 -18.21 9.20 1.64
N GLY A 17 -18.92 8.62 2.61
CA GLY A 17 -18.47 7.47 3.38
C GLY A 17 -17.34 7.83 4.33
N GLU A 18 -17.15 7.00 5.36
CA GLU A 18 -16.04 7.17 6.30
C GLU A 18 -14.70 6.86 5.61
N VAL A 19 -13.75 7.81 5.67
CA VAL A 19 -12.39 7.61 5.15
C VAL A 19 -11.66 6.58 6.03
N ILE A 20 -11.39 5.41 5.46
CA ILE A 20 -10.60 4.37 6.14
C ILE A 20 -9.16 4.85 6.27
N LYS A 21 -8.66 4.86 7.51
CA LYS A 21 -7.27 5.18 7.82
C LYS A 21 -6.42 3.90 7.82
N PRO A 22 -5.19 3.94 7.26
CA PRO A 22 -4.29 2.81 7.40
C PRO A 22 -3.94 2.58 8.88
N VAL A 23 -3.90 1.31 9.29
CA VAL A 23 -3.45 0.94 10.64
C VAL A 23 -1.92 0.96 10.72
N PHE A 24 -1.27 0.55 9.63
CA PHE A 24 0.19 0.57 9.46
C PHE A 24 0.57 1.14 8.09
N VAL A 25 1.76 1.70 8.02
CA VAL A 25 2.42 2.16 6.79
C VAL A 25 3.84 1.61 6.84
N THR A 26 4.33 1.08 5.73
CA THR A 26 5.69 0.55 5.65
C THR A 26 6.72 1.64 5.91
N ASP A 27 7.89 1.24 6.42
CA ASP A 27 9.07 2.09 6.40
C ASP A 27 9.39 2.50 4.95
N THR A 28 10.01 3.66 4.79
CA THR A 28 10.30 4.24 3.47
C THR A 28 11.39 3.46 2.74
N THR A 29 11.17 3.17 1.45
CA THR A 29 12.23 2.66 0.57
C THR A 29 13.17 3.78 0.15
N ARG A 30 14.18 3.44 -0.65
CA ARG A 30 15.18 4.41 -1.06
C ARG A 30 14.70 5.33 -2.18
N HIS A 31 13.94 4.80 -3.14
CA HIS A 31 13.57 5.56 -4.33
C HIS A 31 12.09 5.47 -4.70
N ASP A 32 11.70 4.46 -5.48
CA ASP A 32 10.46 4.47 -6.28
C ASP A 32 9.61 3.23 -5.97
N THR A 33 8.81 3.30 -4.90
CA THR A 33 7.86 2.23 -4.54
C THR A 33 6.70 2.17 -5.52
N ASP A 34 6.28 0.97 -5.91
CA ASP A 34 5.11 0.83 -6.79
C ASP A 34 4.22 -0.37 -6.43
N ASP A 35 4.67 -1.61 -6.66
CA ASP A 35 3.78 -2.79 -6.60
C ASP A 35 4.06 -3.69 -5.39
N PRO A 36 3.06 -3.99 -4.54
CA PRO A 36 3.20 -4.93 -3.42
C PRO A 36 2.61 -6.32 -3.71
N ALA A 37 3.22 -7.36 -3.14
CA ALA A 37 2.65 -8.69 -3.00
C ALA A 37 2.79 -9.19 -1.55
N ILE A 38 1.89 -10.07 -1.10
CA ILE A 38 1.93 -10.61 0.27
C ILE A 38 2.29 -12.10 0.22
N TRP A 39 3.40 -12.46 0.86
CA TRP A 39 3.76 -13.84 1.12
C TRP A 39 3.11 -14.29 2.42
N ILE A 40 2.28 -15.32 2.35
CA ILE A 40 1.58 -15.89 3.49
C ILE A 40 2.41 -17.02 4.08
N ASN A 41 2.76 -16.87 5.36
CA ASN A 41 3.32 -17.96 6.14
C ASN A 41 2.18 -18.87 6.61
N SER A 42 2.04 -20.05 5.99
CA SER A 42 0.97 -21.01 6.29
C SER A 42 1.07 -21.63 7.69
N GLU A 43 2.27 -21.72 8.26
CA GLU A 43 2.50 -22.27 9.61
C GLU A 43 2.25 -21.21 10.70
N ASN A 44 2.58 -19.95 10.41
CA ASN A 44 2.39 -18.84 11.33
C ASN A 44 2.02 -17.55 10.58
N PRO A 45 0.71 -17.28 10.37
CA PRO A 45 0.25 -16.14 9.59
C PRO A 45 0.72 -14.77 10.10
N GLU A 46 0.96 -14.61 11.41
CA GLU A 46 1.49 -13.36 11.99
C GLU A 46 2.92 -13.04 11.53
N LYS A 47 3.64 -14.05 11.04
CA LYS A 47 4.99 -13.94 10.45
C LYS A 47 4.97 -13.87 8.92
N SER A 48 3.82 -13.57 8.32
CA SER A 48 3.72 -13.28 6.88
C SER A 48 4.53 -12.02 6.53
N LEU A 49 4.86 -11.87 5.25
CA LEU A 49 5.73 -10.79 4.77
C LEU A 49 5.05 -10.02 3.64
N ILE A 50 5.32 -8.73 3.58
CA ILE A 50 4.98 -7.88 2.44
C ILE A 50 6.25 -7.73 1.61
N ILE A 51 6.13 -7.95 0.31
CA ILE A 51 7.20 -7.77 -0.66
C ILE A 51 6.79 -6.59 -1.54
N GLY A 52 7.69 -5.63 -1.74
CA GLY A 52 7.44 -4.48 -2.61
C GLY A 52 8.62 -4.19 -3.53
N THR A 53 8.35 -3.62 -4.69
CA THR A 53 9.39 -3.21 -5.64
C THR A 53 9.86 -1.78 -5.42
N ASP A 54 11.16 -1.55 -5.53
CA ASP A 54 11.75 -0.25 -5.81
C ASP A 54 12.18 -0.21 -7.29
N LYS A 55 11.47 0.56 -8.12
CA LYS A 55 11.60 0.60 -9.60
C LYS A 55 12.76 1.47 -10.10
N ASN A 56 13.75 1.77 -9.26
CA ASN A 56 14.93 2.52 -9.69
C ASN A 56 15.93 1.68 -10.50
N GLU A 57 16.87 2.33 -11.18
CA GLU A 57 17.96 1.66 -11.91
C GLU A 57 18.85 0.81 -10.99
N ASP A 58 19.06 1.25 -9.74
CA ASP A 58 19.69 0.49 -8.65
C ASP A 58 18.65 -0.03 -7.63
N GLY A 59 17.46 -0.36 -8.13
CA GLY A 59 16.29 -0.79 -7.39
C GLY A 59 16.45 -2.08 -6.59
N ALA A 60 15.33 -2.53 -6.02
CA ALA A 60 15.33 -3.62 -5.05
C ALA A 60 13.97 -4.33 -4.94
N LEU A 61 13.98 -5.55 -4.40
CA LEU A 61 12.84 -6.11 -3.71
C LEU A 61 13.00 -5.83 -2.22
N TYR A 62 12.14 -4.97 -1.71
CA TYR A 62 12.03 -4.71 -0.28
C TYR A 62 11.11 -5.74 0.36
N VAL A 63 11.44 -6.12 1.59
CA VAL A 63 10.67 -7.07 2.39
C VAL A 63 10.34 -6.41 3.72
N TYR A 64 9.08 -6.49 4.12
CA TYR A 64 8.57 -5.92 5.35
C TYR A 64 7.82 -6.97 6.16
N ASP A 65 7.77 -6.78 7.48
CA ASP A 65 6.81 -7.46 8.33
C ASP A 65 5.40 -6.83 8.20
N LEU A 66 4.41 -7.43 8.87
CA LEU A 66 3.02 -6.96 8.86
C LEU A 66 2.81 -5.63 9.61
N GLN A 67 3.79 -5.15 10.37
CA GLN A 67 3.79 -3.83 10.99
C GLN A 67 4.48 -2.78 10.11
N GLY A 68 4.93 -3.19 8.92
CA GLY A 68 5.57 -2.34 7.94
C GLY A 68 7.08 -2.15 8.13
N LYS A 69 7.72 -2.86 9.05
CA LYS A 69 9.17 -2.70 9.29
C LYS A 69 10.00 -3.47 8.28
N ILE A 70 11.06 -2.83 7.76
CA ILE A 70 11.98 -3.47 6.82
C ILE A 70 12.70 -4.65 7.49
N VAL A 71 12.60 -5.82 6.88
CA VAL A 71 13.35 -7.02 7.26
C VAL A 71 14.66 -7.04 6.47
N ALA A 72 15.66 -6.32 6.99
CA ALA A 72 16.85 -5.92 6.23
C ALA A 72 17.66 -7.09 5.64
N ASP A 73 17.69 -8.25 6.32
CA ASP A 73 18.36 -9.47 5.85
C ASP A 73 17.68 -10.13 4.64
N LYS A 74 16.43 -9.73 4.32
CA LYS A 74 15.64 -10.27 3.21
C LYS A 74 15.54 -9.34 2.01
N VAL A 75 16.05 -8.11 2.12
CA VAL A 75 16.02 -7.14 1.02
C VAL A 75 17.02 -7.55 -0.06
N ILE A 76 16.54 -7.69 -1.29
CA ILE A 76 17.39 -7.98 -2.46
C ILE A 76 17.66 -6.66 -3.18
N ARG A 77 18.90 -6.19 -3.15
CA ARG A 77 19.33 -4.89 -3.71
C ARG A 77 20.01 -5.05 -5.07
N ASN A 78 20.19 -3.92 -5.75
CA ASN A 78 20.88 -3.80 -7.04
C ASN A 78 20.17 -4.57 -8.16
N LEU A 79 18.85 -4.68 -8.07
CA LEU A 79 18.02 -5.16 -9.16
C LEU A 79 17.87 -4.03 -10.17
N LYS A 80 18.10 -4.33 -11.45
CA LYS A 80 18.00 -3.32 -12.50
C LYS A 80 16.54 -3.06 -12.84
N ARG A 81 15.96 -2.03 -12.22
CA ARG A 81 14.61 -1.55 -12.51
C ARG A 81 13.56 -2.67 -12.42
N PRO A 82 13.45 -3.39 -11.28
CA PRO A 82 12.36 -4.35 -11.11
C PRO A 82 11.04 -3.60 -11.26
N ASN A 83 10.08 -4.20 -11.97
CA ASN A 83 8.79 -3.54 -12.20
C ASN A 83 7.77 -4.07 -11.19
N ASN A 84 7.08 -5.15 -11.50
CA ASN A 84 6.04 -5.68 -10.64
C ASN A 84 6.52 -6.93 -9.91
N VAL A 85 5.78 -7.32 -8.88
CA VAL A 85 6.04 -8.53 -8.11
C VAL A 85 4.74 -9.27 -7.87
N ASP A 86 4.78 -10.59 -8.03
CA ASP A 86 3.68 -11.48 -7.69
C ASP A 86 4.25 -12.72 -6.98
N ILE A 87 3.40 -13.44 -6.25
CA ILE A 87 3.78 -14.58 -5.42
C ILE A 87 2.91 -15.77 -5.77
N ASP A 88 3.56 -16.91 -6.03
CA ASP A 88 2.90 -18.19 -6.27
C ASP A 88 3.40 -19.25 -5.27
N TYR A 89 2.60 -20.29 -5.06
CA TYR A 89 2.85 -21.35 -4.10
C TYR A 89 2.77 -22.73 -4.76
N GLY A 90 3.60 -23.67 -4.30
CA GLY A 90 3.50 -25.07 -4.73
C GLY A 90 4.06 -25.35 -6.13
N LEU A 91 4.97 -24.52 -6.62
CA LEU A 91 5.74 -24.74 -7.84
C LEU A 91 6.78 -25.85 -7.71
#